data_AF-X0Y4B1-F1
#
_entry.id   AF-X0Y4B1-F1
#
_cell.length_a   1.000
_cell.length_b   1.000
_cell.length_c   1.000
_cell.angle_alpha   90.00
_cell.angle_beta   90.00
_cell.angle_gamma   90.00
#
_symmetry.space_group_name_H-M   'P 1'
#
loop_
_entity.id
_entity.type
_entity.pdbx_description
1 polymer ?
#
loop_
_entity_poly.entity_id
_entity_poly.type
_entity_poly.pdbx_seq_one_letter_code
_entity_poly.pdbx_strand_id
1 'polypeptide(L)'
;AQAVRREGLEPSEHVAMIRSWATVAVLVFKETITRVEVDALRDFCGRRGFDLCCLPGLERSDTNRFHVLDRPYYFEGAGALVGPGRAEFLKQYPFAVAAATDDRPYFFHFFRARAVPFLKEQLGGRSRAFVELGLVMLLAALVQVVLMAVLMILLPLAPRAGRVKFDGATAAALGYFLLLGAGFMLLEMGFLQRLILYLAHPIYSAVAVISSFLVFGGLGSALAGRWRAPRERVAAIAAGAVVGLS
;
A
#
# COMPACT_ATOMS: atom_id res chain seq x y z
N ALA A 1 -10.46 14.26 -13.84
CA ALA A 1 -10.16 15.61 -13.31
C ALA A 1 -8.66 15.94 -13.30
N GLN A 2 -7.81 15.31 -12.46
CA GLN A 2 -6.38 15.69 -12.38
C GLN A 2 -5.61 15.49 -13.69
N ALA A 3 -5.86 14.38 -14.40
CA ALA A 3 -5.28 14.15 -15.73
C ALA A 3 -5.71 15.24 -16.73
N VAL A 4 -7.01 15.54 -16.80
CA VAL A 4 -7.57 16.60 -17.67
C VAL A 4 -6.93 17.98 -17.39
N ARG A 5 -6.72 18.34 -16.12
CA ARG A 5 -6.04 19.59 -15.76
C ARG A 5 -4.56 19.63 -16.18
N ARG A 6 -3.87 18.48 -16.16
CA ARG A 6 -2.47 18.40 -16.62
C ARG A 6 -2.34 18.67 -18.12
N GLU A 7 -3.37 18.37 -18.89
CA GLU A 7 -3.50 18.71 -20.31
C GLU A 7 -3.96 20.17 -20.53
N GLY A 8 -4.14 20.98 -19.47
CA GLY A 8 -4.59 22.37 -19.58
C GLY A 8 -6.08 22.55 -19.88
N LEU A 9 -6.88 21.48 -19.77
CA LEU A 9 -8.32 21.49 -20.04
C LEU A 9 -9.14 21.64 -18.75
N GLU A 10 -10.35 22.21 -18.87
CA GLU A 10 -11.28 22.39 -17.75
C GLU A 10 -12.10 21.12 -17.48
N PRO A 11 -11.92 20.41 -16.33
CA PRO A 11 -12.58 19.12 -16.14
C PRO A 11 -14.10 19.19 -16.11
N SER A 12 -14.71 20.35 -15.85
CA SER A 12 -16.16 20.54 -15.83
C SER A 12 -16.81 20.38 -17.19
N GLU A 13 -16.04 20.59 -18.25
CA GLU A 13 -16.52 20.52 -19.63
C GLU A 13 -16.15 19.20 -20.31
N HIS A 14 -15.27 18.42 -19.70
CA HIS A 14 -14.69 17.21 -20.28
C HIS A 14 -15.01 15.93 -19.51
N VAL A 15 -15.66 16.01 -18.33
CA VAL A 15 -15.97 14.84 -17.49
C VAL A 15 -17.47 14.72 -17.30
N ALA A 16 -18.00 13.54 -17.65
CA ALA A 16 -19.35 13.14 -17.28
C ALA A 16 -19.30 11.97 -16.29
N MET A 17 -20.26 11.92 -15.36
CA MET A 17 -20.38 10.85 -14.40
C MET A 17 -21.84 10.46 -14.21
N ILE A 18 -22.10 9.17 -14.35
CA ILE A 18 -23.43 8.57 -14.20
C ILE A 18 -23.35 7.40 -13.23
N ARG A 19 -24.47 7.08 -12.58
CA ARG A 19 -24.53 6.03 -11.56
C ARG A 19 -25.77 5.15 -11.73
N SER A 20 -25.56 3.84 -11.61
CA SER A 20 -26.61 2.84 -11.39
C SER A 20 -26.64 2.41 -9.92
N TRP A 21 -27.60 1.57 -9.53
CA TRP A 21 -27.65 1.04 -8.16
C TRP A 21 -26.37 0.32 -7.70
N ALA A 22 -25.59 -0.26 -8.64
CA ALA A 22 -24.41 -1.06 -8.33
C ALA A 22 -23.09 -0.45 -8.82
N THR A 23 -23.12 0.43 -9.82
CA THR A 23 -21.91 0.88 -10.51
C THR A 23 -21.91 2.38 -10.79
N VAL A 24 -20.71 2.95 -10.86
CA VAL A 24 -20.47 4.31 -11.32
C VAL A 24 -19.68 4.24 -12.62
N ALA A 25 -20.12 4.98 -13.63
CA ALA A 25 -19.37 5.17 -14.86
C ALA A 25 -18.89 6.62 -14.95
N VAL A 26 -17.59 6.80 -15.16
CA VAL A 26 -16.95 8.10 -15.41
C VAL A 26 -16.49 8.11 -16.85
N LEU A 27 -16.98 9.07 -17.62
CA LEU A 27 -16.59 9.30 -19.01
C LEU A 27 -15.69 10.53 -19.08
N VAL A 28 -14.62 10.43 -19.86
CA VAL A 28 -13.69 11.53 -20.10
C VAL A 28 -13.60 11.77 -21.60
N PHE A 29 -13.95 12.97 -22.00
CA PHE A 29 -13.99 13.40 -23.39
C PHE A 29 -12.73 14.20 -23.72
N LYS A 30 -12.17 13.96 -24.91
CA LYS A 30 -11.03 14.76 -25.41
C LYS A 30 -11.48 16.18 -25.77
N GLU A 31 -12.65 16.29 -26.37
CA GLU A 31 -13.30 17.56 -26.70
C GLU A 31 -14.29 17.95 -25.60
N THR A 32 -14.74 19.21 -25.62
CA THR A 32 -15.78 19.67 -24.70
C THR A 32 -17.09 18.95 -25.01
N ILE A 33 -17.79 18.52 -23.97
CA ILE A 33 -19.04 17.77 -24.13
C ILE A 33 -20.07 18.73 -24.75
N THR A 34 -20.56 18.37 -25.92
CA THR A 34 -21.53 19.15 -26.68
C THR A 34 -22.92 19.09 -26.05
N ARG A 35 -23.79 20.06 -26.35
CA ARG A 35 -25.19 20.04 -25.91
C ARG A 35 -25.93 18.78 -26.36
N VAL A 36 -25.65 18.30 -27.57
CA VAL A 36 -26.26 17.07 -28.11
C VAL A 36 -25.86 15.85 -27.28
N GLU A 37 -24.59 15.75 -26.86
CA GLU A 37 -24.12 14.66 -26.00
C GLU A 37 -24.68 14.76 -24.58
N VAL A 38 -24.80 15.97 -24.04
CA VAL A 38 -25.46 16.23 -22.74
C VAL A 38 -26.90 15.73 -22.78
N ASP A 39 -27.66 16.07 -23.81
CA ASP A 39 -29.07 15.67 -23.95
C ASP A 39 -29.18 14.16 -24.16
N ALA A 40 -28.30 13.56 -24.98
CA ALA A 40 -28.24 12.12 -25.18
C ALA A 40 -27.95 11.36 -23.86
N LEU A 41 -27.06 11.89 -23.02
CA LEU A 41 -26.76 11.32 -21.69
C LEU A 41 -27.95 11.46 -20.73
N ARG A 42 -28.64 12.60 -20.74
CA ARG A 42 -29.87 12.81 -19.96
C ARG A 42 -30.95 11.80 -20.36
N ASP A 43 -31.19 11.62 -21.66
CA ASP A 43 -32.16 10.66 -22.19
C ASP A 43 -31.78 9.20 -21.92
N PHE A 44 -30.49 8.87 -22.03
CA PHE A 44 -29.99 7.54 -21.70
C PHE A 44 -30.24 7.22 -20.22
N CYS A 45 -29.90 8.16 -19.33
CA CYS A 45 -30.10 8.00 -17.90
C CYS A 45 -31.59 7.92 -17.53
N GLY A 46 -32.43 8.77 -18.14
CA GLY A 46 -33.87 8.75 -17.94
C GLY A 46 -34.52 7.43 -18.33
N ARG A 47 -34.15 6.85 -19.49
CA ARG A 47 -34.69 5.57 -19.96
C ARG A 47 -34.21 4.36 -19.15
N ARG A 48 -33.01 4.42 -18.59
CA ARG A 48 -32.38 3.32 -17.83
C ARG A 48 -32.55 3.44 -16.31
N GLY A 49 -33.13 4.55 -15.84
CA GLY A 49 -33.23 4.85 -14.41
C GLY A 49 -31.88 5.09 -13.74
N PHE A 50 -30.92 5.70 -14.45
CA PHE A 50 -29.61 6.05 -13.90
C PHE A 50 -29.59 7.49 -13.39
N ASP A 51 -28.80 7.76 -12.35
CA ASP A 51 -28.62 9.10 -11.82
C ASP A 51 -27.45 9.82 -12.48
N LEU A 52 -27.69 11.08 -12.85
CA LEU A 52 -26.66 12.01 -13.27
C LEU A 52 -25.90 12.52 -12.04
N CYS A 53 -24.58 12.44 -12.08
CA CYS A 53 -23.71 12.86 -10.99
C CYS A 53 -22.78 14.01 -11.41
N CYS A 54 -22.31 14.03 -12.65
CA CYS A 54 -21.51 15.13 -13.19
C CYS A 54 -21.82 15.29 -14.66
N LEU A 55 -22.21 16.49 -15.07
CA LEU A 55 -22.46 16.84 -16.46
C LEU A 55 -22.37 18.38 -16.57
N PRO A 56 -21.91 18.95 -17.68
CA PRO A 56 -21.92 20.39 -17.86
C PRO A 56 -23.34 20.96 -17.68
N GLY A 57 -23.48 22.01 -16.86
CA GLY A 57 -24.77 22.65 -16.59
C GLY A 57 -25.76 21.79 -15.79
N LEU A 58 -25.28 20.78 -15.05
CA LEU A 58 -26.14 19.95 -14.20
C LEU A 58 -26.55 20.71 -12.92
N GLU A 59 -27.85 20.79 -12.67
CA GLU A 59 -28.39 21.36 -11.44
C GLU A 59 -28.67 20.29 -10.39
N ARG A 60 -28.70 20.69 -9.11
CA ARG A 60 -28.94 19.77 -7.99
C ARG A 60 -30.30 19.05 -8.10
N SER A 61 -31.30 19.73 -8.63
CA SER A 61 -32.67 19.24 -8.90
C SER A 61 -32.71 18.08 -9.89
N ASP A 62 -31.72 17.99 -10.78
CA ASP A 62 -31.62 16.94 -11.79
C ASP A 62 -30.97 15.64 -11.26
N THR A 63 -30.47 15.66 -10.02
CA THR A 63 -29.68 14.55 -9.44
C THR A 63 -30.45 13.78 -8.39
N ASN A 64 -29.96 12.57 -8.06
CA ASN A 64 -30.51 11.75 -6.97
C ASN A 64 -32.02 11.47 -7.14
N ARG A 65 -32.45 11.17 -8.38
CA ARG A 65 -33.85 11.01 -8.76
C ARG A 65 -34.30 9.56 -8.73
N PHE A 66 -33.43 8.65 -9.17
CA PHE A 66 -33.77 7.23 -9.30
C PHE A 66 -33.27 6.42 -8.10
N HIS A 67 -32.01 6.58 -7.71
CA HIS A 67 -31.43 5.92 -6.53
C HIS A 67 -31.29 6.93 -5.39
N VAL A 68 -32.43 7.31 -4.83
CA VAL A 68 -32.54 8.36 -3.80
C VAL A 68 -31.73 7.99 -2.55
N LEU A 69 -30.75 8.82 -2.25
CA LEU A 69 -30.01 8.86 -1.00
C LEU A 69 -30.46 10.09 -0.18
N ASP A 70 -30.10 10.11 1.11
CA ASP A 70 -30.36 11.26 2.00
C ASP A 70 -29.81 12.59 1.46
N ARG A 71 -28.73 12.50 0.68
CA ARG A 71 -28.06 13.64 0.06
C ARG A 71 -27.47 13.21 -1.29
N PRO A 72 -27.38 14.11 -2.31
CA PRO A 72 -26.75 13.81 -3.59
C PRO A 72 -25.21 13.77 -3.48
N TYR A 73 -24.67 12.86 -2.66
CA TYR A 73 -23.24 12.75 -2.34
C TYR A 73 -22.34 12.67 -3.58
N TYR A 74 -22.79 11.95 -4.61
CA TYR A 74 -22.04 11.76 -5.85
C TYR A 74 -21.94 13.05 -6.67
N PHE A 75 -23.02 13.84 -6.71
CA PHE A 75 -23.02 15.14 -7.38
C PHE A 75 -22.13 16.14 -6.66
N GLU A 76 -22.27 16.24 -5.34
CA GLU A 76 -21.47 17.16 -4.53
C GLU A 76 -19.97 16.80 -4.59
N GLY A 77 -19.64 15.51 -4.49
CA GLY A 77 -18.26 15.02 -4.59
C GLY A 77 -17.66 15.21 -5.97
N ALA A 78 -18.38 14.86 -7.04
CA ALA A 78 -17.90 15.04 -8.41
C ALA A 78 -17.74 16.52 -8.76
N GLY A 79 -18.73 17.34 -8.42
CA GLY A 79 -18.69 18.80 -8.61
C GLY A 79 -17.52 19.45 -7.87
N ALA A 80 -17.26 19.05 -6.61
CA ALA A 80 -16.13 19.55 -5.85
C ALA A 80 -14.78 19.13 -6.44
N LEU A 81 -14.65 17.89 -6.94
CA LEU A 81 -13.40 17.38 -7.52
C LEU A 81 -13.06 18.00 -8.88
N VAL A 82 -14.08 18.37 -9.63
CA VAL A 82 -14.01 18.93 -10.97
C VAL A 82 -13.91 20.46 -10.94
N GLY A 83 -14.59 21.12 -10.01
CA GLY A 83 -14.58 22.58 -9.84
C GLY A 83 -13.42 23.14 -8.99
N PRO A 84 -13.49 24.43 -8.61
CA PRO A 84 -12.42 25.13 -7.87
C PRO A 84 -12.28 24.67 -6.41
N GLY A 85 -13.34 24.09 -5.82
CA GLY A 85 -13.37 23.57 -4.45
C GLY A 85 -12.54 22.30 -4.21
N ARG A 86 -11.86 21.78 -5.22
CA ARG A 86 -11.11 20.51 -5.16
C ARG A 86 -10.11 20.46 -4.00
N ALA A 87 -9.31 21.51 -3.83
CA ALA A 87 -8.26 21.51 -2.81
C ALA A 87 -8.84 21.38 -1.39
N GLU A 88 -9.94 22.08 -1.12
CA GLU A 88 -10.62 22.03 0.16
C GLU A 88 -11.34 20.70 0.37
N PHE A 89 -12.04 20.22 -0.67
CA PHE A 89 -12.67 18.90 -0.64
C PHE A 89 -11.66 17.79 -0.35
N LEU A 90 -10.50 17.79 -1.02
CA LEU A 90 -9.45 16.78 -0.79
C LEU A 90 -8.89 16.82 0.63
N LYS A 91 -8.85 18.00 1.28
CA LYS A 91 -8.40 18.15 2.68
C LYS A 91 -9.46 17.67 3.66
N GLN A 92 -10.72 18.05 3.44
CA GLN A 92 -11.83 17.75 4.34
C GLN A 92 -12.35 16.32 4.18
N TYR A 93 -12.14 15.68 3.02
CA TYR A 93 -12.64 14.33 2.79
C TYR A 93 -12.02 13.35 3.79
N PRO A 94 -12.83 12.48 4.43
CA PRO A 94 -12.34 11.53 5.43
C PRO A 94 -11.28 10.58 4.86
N PHE A 95 -11.41 10.20 3.59
CA PHE A 95 -10.50 9.27 2.92
C PHE A 95 -9.45 9.97 2.06
N ALA A 96 -8.33 9.29 1.83
CA ALA A 96 -7.32 9.74 0.86
C ALA A 96 -7.80 9.48 -0.58
N VAL A 97 -8.51 10.44 -1.16
CA VAL A 97 -9.01 10.40 -2.55
C VAL A 97 -8.19 11.24 -3.53
N ALA A 98 -6.98 11.64 -3.13
CA ALA A 98 -6.04 12.29 -4.03
C ALA A 98 -5.61 11.32 -5.14
N ALA A 99 -5.36 11.82 -6.35
CA ALA A 99 -4.89 10.96 -7.42
C ALA A 99 -3.52 10.38 -7.07
N ALA A 100 -3.32 9.10 -7.36
CA ALA A 100 -2.00 8.49 -7.27
C ALA A 100 -1.03 9.19 -8.23
N THR A 101 0.21 9.35 -7.78
CA THR A 101 1.32 9.89 -8.56
C THR A 101 2.48 8.91 -8.47
N ASP A 102 3.51 9.07 -9.31
CA ASP A 102 4.69 8.18 -9.25
C ASP A 102 5.33 8.18 -7.86
N ASP A 103 5.35 9.33 -7.17
CA ASP A 103 5.84 9.44 -5.78
C ASP A 103 4.92 8.76 -4.73
N ARG A 104 3.68 8.43 -5.11
CA ARG A 104 2.66 7.82 -4.24
C ARG A 104 1.79 6.82 -5.03
N PRO A 105 2.34 5.67 -5.42
CA PRO A 105 1.68 4.72 -6.33
C PRO A 105 0.63 3.83 -5.62
N TYR A 106 0.19 4.21 -4.42
CA TYR A 106 -0.62 3.37 -3.54
C TYR A 106 -2.12 3.61 -3.75
N PHE A 107 -2.68 2.99 -4.79
CA PHE A 107 -4.09 3.13 -5.18
C PHE A 107 -5.11 2.66 -4.13
N PHE A 108 -4.72 1.82 -3.18
CA PHE A 108 -5.61 1.21 -2.18
C PHE A 108 -5.42 1.79 -0.76
N HIS A 109 -4.54 2.77 -0.57
CA HIS A 109 -4.32 3.42 0.71
C HIS A 109 -5.29 4.59 0.91
N PHE A 110 -6.58 4.28 1.08
CA PHE A 110 -7.61 5.28 1.38
C PHE A 110 -7.62 5.72 2.85
N PHE A 111 -6.85 5.03 3.72
CA PHE A 111 -6.86 5.23 5.16
C PHE A 111 -6.15 6.52 5.57
N ARG A 112 -6.89 7.45 6.18
CA ARG A 112 -6.34 8.55 6.97
C ARG A 112 -6.66 8.30 8.43
N ALA A 113 -5.70 8.55 9.33
CA ALA A 113 -5.94 8.49 10.77
C ALA A 113 -7.09 9.42 11.23
N ARG A 114 -7.33 10.53 10.51
CA ARG A 114 -8.47 11.44 10.75
C ARG A 114 -9.84 10.90 10.33
N ALA A 115 -9.88 9.83 9.52
CA ALA A 115 -11.13 9.18 9.09
C ALA A 115 -11.74 8.31 10.20
N VAL A 116 -10.92 7.87 11.16
CA VAL A 116 -11.29 6.91 12.22
C VAL A 116 -12.56 7.33 13.00
N PRO A 117 -12.70 8.57 13.51
CA PRO A 117 -13.93 8.99 14.18
C PRO A 117 -15.15 9.03 13.25
N PHE A 118 -15.00 9.49 12.01
CA PHE A 118 -16.08 9.55 11.01
C PHE A 118 -16.57 8.16 10.57
N LEU A 119 -15.66 7.20 10.37
CA LEU A 119 -15.99 5.79 10.11
C LEU A 119 -16.73 5.15 11.29
N LYS A 120 -16.42 5.57 12.52
CA LYS A 120 -17.02 5.05 13.75
C LYS A 120 -18.47 5.51 13.92
N GLU A 121 -18.82 6.71 13.43
CA GLU A 121 -20.17 7.27 13.45
C GLU A 121 -21.03 6.82 12.26
N GLN A 122 -20.53 6.88 11.01
CA GLN A 122 -21.35 6.64 9.82
C GLN A 122 -21.59 5.15 9.48
N LEU A 123 -20.64 4.26 9.76
CA LEU A 123 -20.76 2.84 9.37
C LEU A 123 -21.22 1.91 10.51
N GLY A 124 -21.52 2.47 11.68
CA GLY A 124 -21.86 1.70 12.88
C GLY A 124 -20.82 0.60 13.17
N GLY A 125 -21.25 -0.50 13.81
CA GLY A 125 -20.36 -1.62 14.17
C GLY A 125 -19.72 -2.37 12.99
N ARG A 126 -20.12 -2.10 11.73
CA ARG A 126 -19.67 -2.82 10.53
C ARG A 126 -18.34 -2.31 9.94
N SER A 127 -18.00 -1.01 10.07
CA SER A 127 -16.67 -0.51 9.63
C SER A 127 -15.54 -0.97 10.53
N ARG A 128 -15.79 -1.06 11.85
CA ARG A 128 -14.84 -1.58 12.83
C ARG A 128 -14.39 -2.97 12.42
N ALA A 129 -15.31 -3.83 12.00
CA ALA A 129 -15.00 -5.20 11.59
C ALA A 129 -14.10 -5.32 10.35
N PHE A 130 -14.09 -4.38 9.40
CA PHE A 130 -13.25 -4.50 8.20
C PHE A 130 -11.90 -3.79 8.34
N VAL A 131 -11.90 -2.56 8.86
CA VAL A 131 -10.67 -1.77 8.99
C VAL A 131 -9.85 -2.19 10.22
N GLU A 132 -10.51 -2.51 11.34
CA GLU A 132 -9.78 -3.00 12.51
C GLU A 132 -9.30 -4.42 12.28
N LEU A 133 -10.04 -5.31 11.60
CA LEU A 133 -9.59 -6.70 11.44
C LEU A 133 -8.29 -6.80 10.65
N GLY A 134 -8.10 -6.03 9.58
CA GLY A 134 -6.84 -6.01 8.84
C GLY A 134 -5.66 -5.49 9.68
N LEU A 135 -5.85 -4.39 10.41
CA LEU A 135 -4.83 -3.81 11.29
C LEU A 135 -4.54 -4.70 12.50
N VAL A 136 -5.58 -5.29 13.10
CA VAL A 136 -5.51 -6.21 14.23
C VAL A 136 -4.82 -7.50 13.80
N MET A 137 -5.13 -8.05 12.62
CA MET A 137 -4.41 -9.22 12.09
C MET A 137 -2.94 -8.89 11.84
N LEU A 138 -2.65 -7.73 11.25
CA LEU A 138 -1.27 -7.30 11.02
C LEU A 138 -0.49 -7.14 12.33
N LEU A 139 -1.10 -6.47 13.32
CA LEU A 139 -0.50 -6.26 14.63
C LEU A 139 -0.36 -7.59 15.39
N ALA A 140 -1.37 -8.46 15.33
CA ALA A 140 -1.33 -9.78 15.93
C ALA A 140 -0.23 -10.65 15.31
N ALA A 141 -0.09 -10.64 13.98
CA ALA A 141 0.99 -11.33 13.28
C ALA A 141 2.36 -10.77 13.66
N LEU A 142 2.50 -9.43 13.76
CA LEU A 142 3.73 -8.80 14.23
C LEU A 142 4.08 -9.24 15.65
N VAL A 143 3.13 -9.15 16.58
CA VAL A 143 3.31 -9.59 17.98
C VAL A 143 3.66 -11.07 18.04
N GLN A 144 2.98 -11.92 17.24
CA GLN A 144 3.25 -13.34 17.18
C GLN A 144 4.68 -13.64 16.69
N VAL A 145 5.14 -12.99 15.61
CA VAL A 145 6.49 -13.17 15.08
C VAL A 145 7.54 -12.66 16.04
N VAL A 146 7.34 -11.49 16.66
CA VAL A 146 8.26 -10.95 17.68
C VAL A 146 8.33 -11.88 18.89
N LEU A 147 7.19 -12.36 19.39
CA LEU A 147 7.14 -13.29 20.52
C LEU A 147 7.86 -14.60 20.19
N MET A 148 7.62 -15.16 18.99
CA MET A 148 8.28 -16.38 18.54
C MET A 148 9.79 -16.19 18.37
N ALA A 149 10.23 -15.05 17.83
CA ALA A 149 11.65 -14.72 17.70
C ALA A 149 12.31 -14.58 19.07
N VAL A 150 11.70 -13.84 19.99
CA VAL A 150 12.19 -13.70 21.37
C VAL A 150 12.27 -15.07 22.05
N LEU A 151 11.23 -15.90 21.91
CA LEU A 151 11.22 -17.24 22.48
C LEU A 151 12.35 -18.10 21.89
N MET A 152 12.46 -18.18 20.55
CA MET A 152 13.49 -19.00 19.91
C MET A 152 14.92 -18.52 20.16
N ILE A 153 15.13 -17.22 20.38
CA ILE A 153 16.45 -16.67 20.70
C ILE A 153 16.78 -16.87 22.18
N LEU A 154 15.85 -16.55 23.09
CA LEU A 154 16.11 -16.59 24.53
C LEU A 154 16.07 -18.01 25.10
N LEU A 155 15.23 -18.91 24.58
CA LEU A 155 15.11 -20.29 25.07
C LEU A 155 16.43 -21.08 25.06
N PRO A 156 17.24 -21.11 23.98
CA PRO A 156 18.56 -21.77 24.00
C PRO A 156 19.61 -21.00 24.81
N LEU A 157 19.38 -19.73 25.12
CA LEU A 157 20.30 -18.85 25.85
C LEU A 157 20.05 -18.88 27.37
N ALA A 158 18.82 -19.15 27.81
CA ALA A 158 18.40 -19.23 29.20
C ALA A 158 19.31 -20.11 30.09
N PRO A 159 19.69 -21.34 29.71
CA PRO A 159 20.59 -22.17 30.54
C PRO A 159 22.03 -21.65 30.61
N ARG A 160 22.42 -20.68 29.76
CA ARG A 160 23.75 -20.05 29.75
C ARG A 160 23.73 -18.61 30.28
N ALA A 161 22.56 -18.05 30.60
CA ALA A 161 22.39 -16.64 30.95
C ALA A 161 23.24 -16.20 32.16
N GLY A 162 23.45 -17.07 33.14
CA GLY A 162 24.30 -16.77 34.31
C GLY A 162 25.82 -16.74 34.04
N ARG A 163 26.27 -17.14 32.83
CA ARG A 163 27.69 -17.18 32.45
C ARG A 163 28.09 -16.08 31.46
N VAL A 164 27.11 -15.34 30.92
CA VAL A 164 27.35 -14.27 29.94
C VAL A 164 27.55 -12.96 30.69
N LYS A 165 28.77 -12.42 30.67
CA LYS A 165 29.02 -11.05 31.13
C LYS A 165 28.74 -10.11 29.96
N PHE A 166 27.84 -9.16 30.13
CA PHE A 166 27.64 -8.08 29.18
C PHE A 166 28.84 -7.12 29.25
N ASP A 167 29.83 -7.36 28.39
CA ASP A 167 30.98 -6.48 28.19
C ASP A 167 30.93 -5.82 26.80
N GLY A 168 31.89 -4.93 26.52
CA GLY A 168 31.98 -4.24 25.22
C GLY A 168 32.19 -5.22 24.05
N ALA A 169 32.83 -6.36 24.27
CA ALA A 169 33.05 -7.38 23.25
C ALA A 169 31.74 -8.12 22.89
N THR A 170 30.89 -8.39 23.88
CA THR A 170 29.57 -9.00 23.70
C THR A 170 28.63 -8.05 22.96
N ALA A 171 28.65 -6.76 23.32
CA ALA A 171 27.87 -5.74 22.60
C ALA A 171 28.32 -5.60 21.13
N ALA A 172 29.63 -5.61 20.87
CA ALA A 172 30.17 -5.58 19.51
C ALA A 172 29.79 -6.85 18.71
N ALA A 173 29.82 -8.03 19.34
CA ALA A 173 29.40 -9.27 18.69
C ALA A 173 27.88 -9.29 18.38
N LEU A 174 27.04 -8.78 19.28
CA LEU A 174 25.60 -8.62 19.04
C LEU A 174 25.33 -7.63 17.91
N GLY A 175 26.02 -6.49 17.90
CA GLY A 175 25.93 -5.51 16.83
C GLY A 175 26.34 -6.09 15.48
N TYR A 176 27.45 -6.84 15.44
CA TYR A 176 27.90 -7.55 14.24
C TYR A 176 26.85 -8.56 13.75
N PHE A 177 26.29 -9.38 14.64
CA PHE A 177 25.28 -10.37 14.27
C PHE A 177 23.97 -9.71 13.79
N LEU A 178 23.57 -8.60 14.41
CA LEU A 178 22.43 -7.79 13.99
C LEU A 178 22.64 -7.21 12.59
N LEU A 179 23.83 -6.65 12.30
CA LEU A 179 24.19 -6.12 10.98
C LEU A 179 24.21 -7.22 9.92
N LEU A 180 24.70 -8.41 10.26
CA LEU A 180 24.71 -9.56 9.37
C LEU A 180 23.28 -10.01 9.05
N GLY A 181 22.42 -10.12 10.06
CA GLY A 181 20.99 -10.40 9.88
C GLY A 181 20.27 -9.33 9.07
N ALA A 182 20.53 -8.06 9.33
CA ALA A 182 19.96 -6.95 8.56
C ALA A 182 20.40 -6.99 7.09
N GLY A 183 21.69 -7.23 6.82
CA GLY A 183 22.22 -7.40 5.47
C GLY A 183 21.59 -8.59 4.73
N PHE A 184 21.42 -9.71 5.43
CA PHE A 184 20.76 -10.89 4.89
C PHE A 184 19.29 -10.61 4.53
N MET A 185 18.53 -9.96 5.42
CA MET A 185 17.14 -9.56 5.17
C MET A 185 17.01 -8.59 3.99
N LEU A 186 17.91 -7.60 3.89
CA LEU A 186 17.92 -6.65 2.77
C LEU A 186 18.15 -7.37 1.43
N LEU A 187 19.08 -8.32 1.42
CA LEU A 187 19.41 -9.10 0.24
C LEU A 187 18.22 -10.01 -0.14
N GLU A 188 17.61 -10.71 0.82
CA GLU A 188 16.37 -11.47 0.59
C GLU A 188 15.25 -10.60 0.03
N MET A 189 15.00 -9.41 0.60
CA MET A 189 13.97 -8.49 0.11
C MET A 189 14.23 -8.03 -1.33
N GLY A 190 15.48 -7.73 -1.68
CA GLY A 190 15.84 -7.35 -3.05
C GLY A 190 15.59 -8.50 -4.05
N PHE A 191 15.95 -9.73 -3.67
CA PHE A 191 15.68 -10.90 -4.51
C PHE A 191 14.19 -11.22 -4.61
N LEU A 192 13.43 -11.06 -3.53
CA LEU A 192 11.98 -11.22 -3.54
C LEU A 192 11.33 -10.27 -4.55
N GLN A 193 11.63 -8.98 -4.50
CA GLN A 193 11.07 -8.00 -5.44
C GLN A 193 11.35 -8.38 -6.90
N ARG A 194 12.57 -8.82 -7.18
CA ARG A 194 12.97 -9.23 -8.53
C ARG A 194 12.31 -10.54 -8.97
N LEU A 195 12.23 -11.54 -8.10
CA LEU A 195 11.61 -12.83 -8.42
C LEU A 195 10.08 -12.76 -8.49
N ILE A 196 9.44 -11.82 -7.78
CA ILE A 196 7.99 -11.58 -7.93
C ILE A 196 7.66 -11.17 -9.36
N LEU A 197 8.50 -10.33 -9.97
CA LEU A 197 8.34 -9.91 -11.38
C LEU A 197 8.55 -11.07 -12.36
N TYR A 198 9.49 -11.98 -12.08
CA TYR A 198 9.75 -13.13 -12.96
C TYR A 198 8.73 -14.26 -12.83
N LEU A 199 8.25 -14.55 -11.62
CA LEU A 199 7.34 -15.67 -11.35
C LEU A 199 5.85 -15.28 -11.41
N ALA A 200 5.53 -13.99 -11.50
CA ALA A 200 4.18 -13.42 -11.51
C ALA A 200 3.26 -13.82 -10.33
N HIS A 201 3.80 -14.51 -9.32
CA HIS A 201 3.04 -15.00 -8.18
C HIS A 201 3.84 -14.85 -6.88
N PRO A 202 3.43 -13.92 -5.99
CA PRO A 202 4.22 -13.54 -4.81
C PRO A 202 4.56 -14.68 -3.86
N ILE A 203 3.63 -15.64 -3.70
CA ILE A 203 3.80 -16.76 -2.77
C ILE A 203 4.94 -17.70 -3.22
N TYR A 204 4.99 -18.04 -4.52
CA TYR A 204 6.01 -18.96 -5.03
C TYR A 204 7.39 -18.32 -5.01
N SER A 205 7.49 -17.03 -5.33
CA SER A 205 8.73 -16.26 -5.19
C SER A 205 9.20 -16.23 -3.74
N ALA A 206 8.30 -16.02 -2.78
CA ALA A 206 8.63 -16.03 -1.36
C ALA A 206 9.22 -17.35 -0.89
N VAL A 207 8.53 -18.46 -1.18
CA VAL A 207 8.99 -19.80 -0.80
C VAL A 207 10.34 -20.12 -1.42
N ALA A 208 10.54 -19.81 -2.71
CA ALA A 208 11.77 -20.10 -3.42
C ALA A 208 12.97 -19.32 -2.87
N VAL A 209 12.82 -18.01 -2.64
CA VAL A 209 13.89 -17.16 -2.09
C VAL A 209 14.23 -17.62 -0.68
N ILE A 210 13.25 -17.63 0.23
CA ILE A 210 13.47 -17.96 1.65
C ILE A 210 14.10 -19.36 1.77
N SER A 211 13.57 -20.37 1.09
CA SER A 211 14.10 -21.74 1.19
C SER A 211 15.55 -21.83 0.69
N SER A 212 15.86 -21.18 -0.44
CA SER A 212 17.22 -21.18 -0.98
C SER A 212 18.19 -20.49 -0.01
N PHE A 213 17.84 -19.30 0.46
CA PHE A 213 18.67 -18.51 1.36
C PHE A 213 18.91 -19.21 2.71
N LEU A 214 17.90 -19.87 3.29
CA LEU A 214 18.09 -20.68 4.50
C LEU A 214 18.98 -21.90 4.27
N VAL A 215 18.79 -22.63 3.16
CA VAL A 215 19.60 -23.83 2.84
C VAL A 215 21.06 -23.44 2.62
N PHE A 216 21.33 -22.44 1.78
CA PHE A 216 22.69 -21.99 1.50
C PHE A 216 23.33 -21.30 2.70
N GLY A 217 22.57 -20.53 3.49
CA GLY A 217 23.04 -19.93 4.74
C GLY A 217 23.39 -21.00 5.78
N GLY A 218 22.56 -22.03 5.92
CA GLY A 218 22.80 -23.17 6.81
C GLY A 218 24.03 -23.99 6.40
N LEU A 219 24.17 -24.29 5.10
CA LEU A 219 25.35 -24.95 4.55
C LEU A 219 26.60 -24.10 4.77
N GLY A 220 26.54 -22.80 4.45
CA GLY A 220 27.64 -21.86 4.69
C GLY A 220 28.10 -21.84 6.14
N SER A 221 27.16 -21.82 7.10
CA SER A 221 27.46 -21.90 8.54
C SER A 221 28.14 -23.23 8.93
N ALA A 222 27.64 -24.35 8.43
CA ALA A 222 28.21 -25.68 8.70
C ALA A 222 29.63 -25.83 8.12
N LEU A 223 29.88 -25.32 6.92
CA LEU A 223 31.20 -25.31 6.28
C LEU A 223 32.17 -24.34 6.99
N ALA A 224 31.70 -23.16 7.40
CA ALA A 224 32.52 -22.18 8.13
C ALA A 224 32.99 -22.74 9.49
N GLY A 225 32.15 -23.51 10.20
CA GLY A 225 32.54 -24.18 11.44
C GLY A 225 33.65 -25.22 11.27
N ARG A 226 33.81 -25.78 10.06
CA ARG A 226 34.87 -26.73 9.70
C ARG A 226 36.16 -26.05 9.23
N TRP A 227 36.09 -24.78 8.80
CA TRP A 227 37.23 -24.02 8.30
C TRP A 227 37.81 -23.11 9.39
N ARG A 228 38.72 -23.64 10.20
CA ARG A 228 39.55 -22.82 11.12
C ARG A 228 40.68 -22.16 10.33
N ALA A 229 40.37 -21.25 9.43
CA ALA A 229 41.36 -20.41 8.79
C ALA A 229 41.86 -19.32 9.77
N PRO A 230 43.16 -18.97 9.78
CA PRO A 230 43.66 -17.86 10.60
C PRO A 230 42.93 -16.56 10.24
N ARG A 231 42.58 -15.76 11.26
CA ARG A 231 41.78 -14.51 11.14
C ARG A 231 42.27 -13.57 10.03
N GLU A 232 43.57 -13.58 9.77
CA GLU A 232 44.24 -12.76 8.75
C GLU A 232 43.87 -13.16 7.31
N ARG A 233 43.68 -14.47 7.04
CA ARG A 233 43.28 -14.95 5.70
C ARG A 233 41.80 -14.67 5.42
N VAL A 234 40.94 -14.74 6.43
CA VAL A 234 39.51 -14.41 6.28
C VAL A 234 39.34 -12.91 6.05
N ALA A 235 40.09 -12.07 6.77
CA ALA A 235 40.12 -10.63 6.55
C ALA A 235 40.65 -10.26 5.15
N ALA A 236 41.70 -10.94 4.67
CA ALA A 236 42.25 -10.72 3.33
C ALA A 236 41.27 -11.13 2.21
N ILE A 237 40.52 -12.23 2.39
CA ILE A 237 39.52 -12.68 1.41
C ILE A 237 38.30 -11.74 1.42
N ALA A 238 37.85 -11.30 2.59
CA ALA A 238 36.77 -10.32 2.71
C ALA A 238 37.15 -8.97 2.10
N ALA A 239 38.38 -8.49 2.35
CA ALA A 239 38.90 -7.27 1.73
C ALA A 239 39.04 -7.42 0.20
N GLY A 240 39.53 -8.57 -0.28
CA GLY A 240 39.63 -8.87 -1.71
C GLY A 240 38.27 -8.94 -2.41
N ALA A 241 37.24 -9.49 -1.75
CA ALA A 241 35.88 -9.56 -2.29
C ALA A 241 35.21 -8.17 -2.35
N VAL A 242 35.47 -7.29 -1.37
CA VAL A 242 34.96 -5.91 -1.36
C VAL A 242 35.63 -5.05 -2.44
N VAL A 243 36.94 -5.24 -2.66
CA VAL A 243 37.68 -4.54 -3.73
C VAL A 243 37.31 -5.07 -5.13
N GLY A 244 36.97 -6.35 -5.26
CA GLY A 244 36.54 -6.93 -6.54
C GLY A 244 35.08 -6.65 -6.92
N LEU A 245 34.26 -6.15 -6.00
CA LEU A 245 32.87 -5.74 -6.25
C LEU A 245 32.69 -4.23 -6.48
N SER A 246 33.75 -3.43 -6.28
CA SER A 246 33.80 -1.99 -6.58
C SER A 246 34.31 -1.76 -8.00
#